data_AF-K1SXP9-F1
#
_entry.id   AF-K1SXP9-F1
#
_cell.length_a   1.000
_cell.length_b   1.000
_cell.length_c   1.000
_cell.angle_alpha   90.00
_cell.angle_beta   90.00
_cell.angle_gamma   90.00
#
_symmetry.space_group_name_H-M   'P 1'
#
loop_
_entity.id
_entity.type
_entity.pdbx_description
1 polymer ?
#
loop_
_entity_poly.entity_id
_entity_poly.type
_entity_poly.pdbx_seq_one_letter_code
_entity_poly.pdbx_strand_id
1 'polypeptide(L)'
;MNTAELFLWILDNLNYWVVALFMAIESSFVPFPSEVVVPPAAWKAMDPDSGMSFILVIVFATIGANIGALINYYLAKWVGRPIIY
;
A
#
# COMPACT_ATOMS: atom_id res chain seq x y z
N MET A 1 16.72 5.30 -10.87
CA MET A 1 15.98 5.84 -9.72
C MET A 1 16.64 5.30 -8.47
N ASN A 2 17.28 6.16 -7.67
CA ASN A 2 17.81 5.74 -6.37
C ASN A 2 16.67 5.66 -5.33
N THR A 3 16.91 5.05 -4.16
CA THR A 3 15.86 4.87 -3.13
C THR A 3 15.29 6.19 -2.61
N ALA A 4 16.09 7.25 -2.57
CA ALA A 4 15.64 8.58 -2.13
C ALA A 4 14.72 9.24 -3.17
N GLU A 5 15.03 9.10 -4.46
CA GLU A 5 14.18 9.58 -5.56
C GLU A 5 12.81 8.88 -5.56
N LEU A 6 12.78 7.57 -5.27
CA LEU A 6 11.52 6.84 -5.10
C LEU A 6 10.72 7.41 -3.92
N PHE A 7 11.37 7.66 -2.79
CA PHE A 7 10.69 8.16 -1.60
C PHE A 7 10.11 9.55 -1.81
N LEU A 8 10.87 10.46 -2.41
CA LEU A 8 10.39 11.80 -2.77
C LEU A 8 9.19 11.71 -3.71
N TRP A 9 9.25 10.84 -4.72
CA TRP A 9 8.12 10.63 -5.63
C TRP A 9 6.86 10.16 -4.89
N ILE A 10 6.99 9.25 -3.92
CA ILE A 10 5.87 8.78 -3.09
C ILE A 10 5.26 9.94 -2.31
N LEU A 11 6.08 10.77 -1.66
CA LEU A 11 5.61 11.90 -0.86
C LEU A 11 4.91 12.96 -1.71
N ASP A 12 5.49 13.32 -2.85
CA ASP A 12 4.95 14.32 -3.76
C ASP A 12 3.60 13.88 -4.37
N ASN A 13 3.45 12.59 -4.64
CA ASN A 13 2.25 12.02 -5.26
C ASN A 13 1.27 11.42 -4.24
N LEU A 14 1.53 11.59 -2.94
CA LEU A 14 0.78 10.91 -1.89
C LEU A 14 -0.70 11.31 -1.91
N ASN A 15 -1.55 10.32 -2.21
CA ASN A 15 -3.00 10.41 -2.20
C ASN A 15 -3.58 9.03 -1.85
N TYR A 16 -4.90 8.93 -1.71
CA TYR A 16 -5.56 7.68 -1.31
C TYR A 16 -5.25 6.49 -2.23
N TRP A 17 -5.13 6.72 -3.54
CA TRP A 17 -4.83 5.67 -4.51
C TRP A 17 -3.39 5.19 -4.41
N VAL A 18 -2.46 6.12 -4.21
CA VAL A 18 -1.04 5.79 -3.98
C VAL A 18 -0.90 4.98 -2.70
N VAL A 19 -1.59 5.36 -1.62
CA VAL A 19 -1.64 4.57 -0.39
C VAL A 19 -2.17 3.16 -0.65
N ALA A 20 -3.31 3.02 -1.32
CA ALA A 20 -3.89 1.71 -1.62
C ALA A 20 -2.98 0.85 -2.50
N LEU A 21 -2.33 1.44 -3.50
CA LEU A 21 -1.40 0.73 -4.40
C LEU A 21 -0.20 0.19 -3.64
N PHE A 22 0.49 1.03 -2.86
CA PHE A 22 1.67 0.58 -2.13
C PHE A 22 1.32 -0.39 -1.01
N MET A 23 0.16 -0.26 -0.36
CA MET A 23 -0.33 -1.26 0.59
C MET A 23 -0.67 -2.59 -0.08
N ALA A 24 -1.18 -2.58 -1.31
CA ALA A 24 -1.39 -3.81 -2.07
C ALA A 24 -0.07 -4.47 -2.46
N ILE A 25 0.96 -3.69 -2.79
CA ILE A 25 2.31 -4.21 -3.07
C ILE A 25 2.92 -4.80 -1.80
N GLU A 26 2.91 -4.07 -0.69
CA GLU A 26 3.47 -4.49 0.59
C GLU A 26 2.80 -5.77 1.13
N SER A 27 1.47 -5.81 1.11
CA SER A 27 0.72 -6.98 1.59
C SER A 27 0.71 -8.15 0.58
N SER A 28 1.36 -8.01 -0.58
CA SER A 28 1.58 -9.11 -1.52
C SER A 28 2.82 -9.93 -1.11
N PHE A 29 3.49 -10.60 -2.05
CA PHE A 29 4.73 -11.32 -1.80
C PHE A 29 5.97 -10.42 -1.96
N VAL A 30 5.78 -9.15 -2.34
CA VAL A 30 6.86 -8.16 -2.49
C VAL A 30 7.14 -7.50 -1.14
N PRO A 31 8.33 -7.67 -0.55
CA PRO A 31 8.67 -7.03 0.72
C PRO A 31 8.85 -5.52 0.49
N PHE A 32 7.93 -4.73 1.03
CA PHE A 32 7.99 -3.27 1.00
C PHE A 32 7.67 -2.71 2.40
N PRO A 33 8.40 -1.71 2.91
CA PRO A 33 8.12 -1.16 4.24
C PRO A 33 6.87 -0.25 4.22
N SER A 34 5.84 -0.59 4.99
CA SER A 34 4.59 0.20 5.04
C SER A 34 4.76 1.54 5.78
N GLU A 35 5.81 1.66 6.61
CA GLU A 35 6.19 2.88 7.33
C GLU A 35 6.58 4.04 6.40
N VAL A 36 6.91 3.72 5.16
CA VAL A 36 7.30 4.67 4.11
C VAL A 36 6.05 5.33 3.49
N VAL A 37 4.86 4.77 3.68
CA VAL A 37 3.63 5.22 3.02
C VAL A 37 2.55 5.63 4.01
N VAL A 38 2.22 4.79 4.99
CA VAL A 38 1.06 5.02 5.87
C VAL A 38 1.29 6.16 6.87
N PRO A 39 2.41 6.22 7.62
CA PRO A 39 2.67 7.34 8.53
C PRO A 39 2.77 8.71 7.81
N PRO A 40 3.46 8.84 6.67
CA PRO A 40 3.44 10.09 5.90
C PRO A 40 2.05 10.46 5.38
N ALA A 41 1.23 9.47 4.98
CA ALA A 41 -0.13 9.73 4.52
C ALA A 41 -1.05 10.17 5.66
N ALA A 42 -0.90 9.56 6.83
CA ALA A 42 -1.59 9.98 8.04
C ALA A 42 -1.19 11.40 8.44
N TRP A 43 0.11 11.72 8.41
CA TRP A 43 0.62 13.07 8.69
C TRP A 43 0.07 14.10 7.68
N LYS A 44 0.13 13.80 6.38
CA LYS A 44 -0.43 14.65 5.31
C LYS A 44 -1.94 14.86 5.51
N ALA A 45 -2.66 13.84 5.94
CA ALA A 45 -4.11 13.93 6.21
C ALA A 45 -4.47 14.71 7.49
N MET A 46 -3.49 15.07 8.31
CA MET A 46 -3.70 16.01 9.43
C MET A 46 -3.54 17.47 9.01
N ASP A 47 -2.97 17.74 7.83
CA ASP A 47 -2.86 19.08 7.27
C ASP A 47 -4.24 19.51 6.71
N PRO A 48 -4.84 20.61 7.22
CA PRO A 48 -6.13 21.12 6.76
C PRO A 48 -6.18 21.42 5.26
N ASP A 49 -5.05 21.77 4.64
CA ASP A 49 -4.98 22.16 3.24
C ASP A 49 -4.75 20.97 2.28
N SER A 50 -4.52 19.76 2.83
CA SER A 50 -4.21 18.56 2.04
C SER A 50 -5.39 17.99 1.24
N GLY A 51 -6.63 18.27 1.67
CA GLY A 51 -7.84 17.60 1.17
C GLY A 51 -7.91 16.10 1.52
N MET A 52 -6.99 15.60 2.36
CA MET A 52 -6.97 14.23 2.83
C MET A 52 -7.63 14.12 4.21
N SER A 53 -8.36 13.02 4.43
CA SER A 53 -8.98 12.68 5.71
C SER A 53 -8.28 11.46 6.28
N PHE A 54 -7.89 11.56 7.55
CA PHE A 54 -7.25 10.46 8.29
C PHE A 54 -8.07 9.16 8.21
N ILE A 55 -9.40 9.25 8.31
CA ILE A 55 -10.30 8.09 8.23
C ILE A 55 -10.22 7.44 6.85
N LEU A 56 -10.19 8.24 5.79
CA LEU A 56 -10.08 7.72 4.42
C LEU A 56 -8.71 7.11 4.16
N VAL A 57 -7.63 7.61 4.77
CA VAL A 57 -6.31 6.96 4.70
C VAL A 57 -6.38 5.54 5.27
N ILE A 58 -7.02 5.35 6.43
CA ILE A 58 -7.21 4.02 7.02
C ILE A 58 -8.00 3.10 6.09
N VAL A 59 -9.11 3.60 5.54
CA VAL A 59 -9.98 2.82 4.63
C VAL A 59 -9.22 2.38 3.39
N PHE A 60 -8.53 3.30 2.70
CA PHE A 60 -7.78 2.97 1.49
C PHE A 60 -6.56 2.09 1.75
N ALA A 61 -5.85 2.30 2.86
CA ALA A 61 -4.76 1.42 3.27
C ALA A 61 -5.26 -0.02 3.52
N THR A 62 -6.40 -0.16 4.22
CA THR A 62 -7.04 -1.46 4.51
C THR A 62 -7.51 -2.14 3.23
N ILE A 63 -8.10 -1.40 2.29
CA ILE A 63 -8.51 -1.93 0.98
C ILE A 63 -7.28 -2.41 0.20
N GLY A 64 -6.23 -1.60 0.14
CA GLY A 64 -4.97 -1.96 -0.50
C GLY A 64 -4.38 -3.26 0.06
N ALA A 65 -4.25 -3.35 1.38
CA ALA A 65 -3.73 -4.54 2.05
C ALA A 65 -4.57 -5.80 1.74
N ASN A 66 -5.90 -5.70 1.78
CA ASN A 66 -6.77 -6.82 1.41
C ASN A 66 -6.58 -7.25 -0.05
N ILE A 67 -6.38 -6.31 -0.98
CA ILE A 67 -6.08 -6.63 -2.38
C ILE A 67 -4.76 -7.40 -2.48
N GLY A 68 -3.70 -6.94 -1.80
CA GLY A 68 -2.40 -7.63 -1.75
C GLY A 68 -2.53 -9.05 -1.20
N ALA A 69 -3.25 -9.22 -0.09
CA ALA A 69 -3.52 -10.52 0.50
C ALA A 69 -4.33 -11.44 -0.42
N LEU A 70 -5.32 -10.91 -1.15
CA LEU A 70 -6.09 -11.67 -2.13
C LEU A 70 -5.21 -12.15 -3.28
N ILE A 71 -4.30 -11.32 -3.79
CA ILE A 71 -3.32 -11.73 -4.81
C ILE A 71 -2.52 -12.93 -4.30
N ASN A 72 -1.99 -12.86 -3.08
CA ASN A 72 -1.26 -13.96 -2.47
C ASN A 72 -2.13 -15.23 -2.33
N TYR A 73 -3.38 -15.08 -1.89
CA TYR A 73 -4.31 -16.20 -1.76
C TYR A 73 -4.57 -16.89 -3.10
N TYR A 74 -4.81 -16.14 -4.19
CA TYR A 74 -5.05 -16.72 -5.50
C TYR A 74 -3.79 -17.35 -6.10
N LEU A 75 -2.61 -16.75 -5.90
CA LEU A 75 -1.34 -17.34 -6.29
C LEU A 75 -1.09 -18.66 -5.55
N ALA A 76 -1.28 -18.69 -4.23
CA ALA A 76 -1.16 -19.90 -3.43
C ALA A 76 -2.19 -20.96 -3.82
N LYS A 77 -3.43 -20.56 -4.15
CA LYS A 77 -4.46 -21.48 -4.62
C LYS A 77 -4.12 -22.08 -5.99
N TRP A 78 -3.51 -21.33 -6.89
CA TRP A 78 -3.18 -21.82 -8.24
C TRP A 78 -1.89 -22.63 -8.26
N VAL A 79 -0.85 -22.19 -7.55
CA VAL A 79 0.47 -22.85 -7.49
C VAL A 79 0.51 -23.97 -6.45
N GLY A 80 -0.16 -23.80 -5.31
CA GLY A 80 -0.17 -24.79 -4.23
C GLY A 80 -1.01 -26.04 -4.54
N ARG A 81 -2.12 -25.90 -5.28
CA ARG A 81 -2.96 -27.05 -5.67
C ARG A 81 -2.23 -28.13 -6.47
N PRO A 82 -1.41 -27.83 -7.49
CA PRO A 82 -0.62 -28.84 -8.22
C PRO A 82 0.63 -29.35 -7.47
N ILE A 83 0.97 -28.78 -6.31
CA ILE A 83 2.11 -29.25 -5.48
C ILE A 83 1.62 -30.18 -4.37
N ILE A 84 0.40 -29.97 -3.86
CA ILE A 84 -0.19 -30.74 -2.75
C ILE A 84 -0.96 -31.98 -3.25
N TYR A 85 -1.42 -31.99 -4.51
CA TYR A 85 -2.03 -33.13 -5.20
C TYR A 85 -1.11 -33.65 -6.30
#